data_AF-A0A7S4HDF3-F1
#
_entry.id   AF-A0A7S4HDF3-F1
#
_cell.length_a   1.000
_cell.length_b   1.000
_cell.length_c   1.000
_cell.angle_alpha   90.00
_cell.angle_beta   90.00
_cell.angle_gamma   90.00
#
_symmetry.space_group_name_H-M   'P 1'
#
loop_
_entity.id
_entity.type
_entity.pdbx_description
1 polymer ?
#
loop_
_entity_poly.entity_id
_entity_poly.type
_entity_poly.pdbx_seq_one_letter_code
_entity_poly.pdbx_strand_id
1 'polypeptide(L)'
;ERAGVVSGRAHTKRMGCGASTAASGAKAVAAQPVKPRTAPDPPPAAATLPPVPLSTAVTKTTETSSTSTQAETSNLPKGEKATEAHESLQMAKRRSLSSAKFSARVVLWWKCFLHKDPRRQILQYFQPGDVRGPRGYLAARGLRPEGPPSSFFTVWRPTSIKALRMMIEGTACGKGLNVKGKSAKTGEVSGFVPLLQISEEAHKSLVGTSPKDGRVRVYFQTEALRAEVVRTLTPILEEMKAAALAGESALKAEKEGSVSHTDEERAVHLKGSFQAMTRPDMDMLDQYAECASGAWGIELPERLLWEGFVMRQDISHPPGWETGRPSEPAFMDLNLHAVRERGEPSTCIWQYDAGDPMNPRGLLIAYEEDEVKPVASDLDAFLIGSRGVDFEPLPDDQCELVRWLFKNIEGVLADPQPAGWTKRWLEVLKKEGAAGFHPELPKYGFGDPTSYDIMAKAVHRLGLSGAGRHGAE
;
A
#
# COMPACT_ATOMS: atom_id res chain seq x y z
N GLU A 1 -50.91 52.53 24.89
CA GLU A 1 -50.23 53.57 25.68
C GLU A 1 -48.99 52.98 26.34
N ARG A 2 -47.85 53.71 26.21
CA ARG A 2 -46.58 53.71 26.98
C ARG A 2 -46.00 52.36 27.47
N ALA A 3 -44.89 51.86 26.92
CA ALA A 3 -43.49 52.34 26.92
C ALA A 3 -42.67 51.89 28.15
N GLY A 4 -41.53 51.26 27.88
CA GLY A 4 -40.46 50.93 28.82
C GLY A 4 -39.26 50.30 28.11
N VAL A 5 -38.31 51.15 27.71
CA VAL A 5 -37.04 50.87 27.02
C VAL A 5 -35.93 50.57 28.05
N VAL A 6 -34.89 49.79 27.69
CA VAL A 6 -33.45 50.16 27.75
C VAL A 6 -32.51 48.92 27.73
N SER A 7 -31.61 48.94 26.72
CA SER A 7 -30.23 48.41 26.55
C SER A 7 -29.84 47.03 27.12
N GLY A 8 -29.09 46.16 26.45
CA GLY A 8 -28.09 46.35 25.40
C GLY A 8 -26.71 45.85 25.88
N ARG A 9 -26.13 44.83 25.24
CA ARG A 9 -24.68 44.71 24.92
C ARG A 9 -24.35 43.35 24.31
N ALA A 10 -23.88 43.38 23.08
CA ALA A 10 -23.19 42.29 22.41
C ALA A 10 -21.76 42.14 22.95
N HIS A 11 -21.30 40.90 23.11
CA HIS A 11 -19.93 40.54 23.44
C HIS A 11 -19.22 40.04 22.18
N THR A 12 -18.37 40.88 21.59
CA THR A 12 -17.36 40.50 20.60
C THR A 12 -16.05 40.24 21.32
N LYS A 13 -15.54 39.00 21.27
CA LYS A 13 -14.26 38.62 21.85
C LYS A 13 -13.16 38.74 20.78
N ARG A 14 -12.39 39.83 20.84
CA ARG A 14 -11.09 39.99 20.14
C ARG A 14 -10.07 39.07 20.80
N MET A 15 -9.43 38.19 20.02
CA MET A 15 -8.15 37.59 20.41
C MET A 15 -7.03 38.56 20.03
N GLY A 16 -6.27 38.99 21.04
CA GLY A 16 -5.08 39.82 20.87
C GLY A 16 -3.84 38.96 20.70
N CYS A 17 -3.06 39.25 19.66
CA CYS A 17 -1.68 38.81 19.50
C CYS A 17 -0.81 39.44 20.60
N GLY A 18 -0.26 38.61 21.49
CA GLY A 18 0.81 38.98 22.42
C GLY A 18 2.15 38.44 21.91
N ALA A 19 2.98 39.33 21.37
CA ALA A 19 4.38 39.05 21.09
C ALA A 19 5.17 39.07 22.41
N SER A 20 5.88 37.98 22.71
CA SER A 20 6.79 37.84 23.83
C SER A 20 8.18 37.54 23.28
N THR A 21 9.05 38.56 23.28
CA THR A 21 10.47 38.49 22.96
C THR A 21 11.24 37.93 24.14
N ALA A 22 11.66 36.66 24.06
CA ALA A 22 12.65 36.07 24.97
C ALA A 22 14.01 36.01 24.26
N ALA A 23 14.94 36.83 24.72
CA ALA A 23 16.33 36.84 24.28
C ALA A 23 17.09 35.68 24.94
N SER A 24 17.55 34.71 24.15
CA SER A 24 18.53 33.70 24.56
C SER A 24 19.85 33.95 23.84
N GLY A 25 20.87 34.35 24.59
CA GLY A 25 22.23 34.55 24.09
C GLY A 25 22.90 33.22 23.73
N ALA A 26 23.22 33.05 22.45
CA ALA A 26 24.06 31.97 21.97
C ALA A 26 25.53 32.44 21.93
N LYS A 27 26.38 31.82 22.74
CA LYS A 27 27.85 31.94 22.65
C LYS A 27 28.32 31.19 21.40
N ALA A 28 28.94 31.92 20.48
CA ALA A 28 29.65 31.36 19.34
C ALA A 28 30.89 30.58 19.82
N VAL A 29 30.94 29.28 19.55
CA VAL A 29 32.15 28.45 19.67
C VAL A 29 32.71 28.30 18.26
N ALA A 30 33.93 28.81 18.07
CA ALA A 30 34.66 28.74 16.80
C ALA A 30 34.97 27.28 16.43
N ALA A 31 34.47 26.84 15.27
CA ALA A 31 34.79 25.55 14.69
C ALA A 31 36.20 25.59 14.05
N GLN A 32 37.05 24.64 14.42
CA GLN A 32 38.33 24.41 13.77
C GLN A 32 38.14 23.70 12.41
N PRO A 33 39.00 23.94 11.41
CA PRO A 33 38.88 23.32 10.10
C PRO A 33 39.24 21.83 10.16
N VAL A 34 38.28 20.99 9.77
CA VAL A 34 38.43 19.54 9.61
C VAL A 34 39.21 19.25 8.33
N LYS A 35 40.33 18.53 8.44
CA LYS A 35 41.11 18.04 7.28
C LYS A 35 40.27 17.08 6.43
N PRO A 36 40.39 17.12 5.09
CA PRO A 36 39.70 16.18 4.21
C PRO A 36 40.17 14.75 4.46
N ARG A 37 39.22 13.84 4.70
CA ARG A 37 39.46 12.40 4.72
C ARG A 37 39.69 11.92 3.28
N THR A 38 40.79 11.21 3.07
CA THR A 38 41.08 10.44 1.86
C THR A 38 39.98 9.41 1.61
N ALA A 39 39.56 9.28 0.35
CA ALA A 39 38.57 8.31 -0.10
C ALA A 39 39.01 6.86 0.22
N PRO A 40 38.09 5.97 0.62
CA PRO A 40 38.39 4.56 0.78
C PRO A 40 38.57 3.89 -0.58
N ASP A 41 39.51 2.94 -0.65
CA ASP A 41 39.76 2.12 -1.85
C ASP A 41 38.51 1.37 -2.31
N PRO A 42 38.33 1.17 -3.63
CA PRO A 42 37.20 0.41 -4.16
C PRO A 42 37.29 -1.06 -3.74
N PRO A 43 36.14 -1.72 -3.48
CA PRO A 43 36.12 -3.13 -3.11
C PRO A 43 36.60 -4.01 -4.28
N PRO A 44 37.26 -5.15 -3.98
CA PRO A 44 37.73 -6.07 -5.01
C PRO A 44 36.56 -6.68 -5.79
N ALA A 45 36.75 -6.81 -7.11
CA ALA A 45 35.78 -7.37 -8.04
C ALA A 45 35.28 -8.75 -7.59
N ALA A 46 33.96 -8.92 -7.57
CA ALA A 46 33.32 -10.19 -7.23
C ALA A 46 33.65 -11.25 -8.29
N ALA A 47 34.27 -12.36 -7.85
CA ALA A 47 34.55 -13.51 -8.68
C ALA A 47 33.24 -14.18 -9.13
N THR A 48 33.04 -14.25 -10.44
CA THR A 48 31.94 -14.95 -11.11
C THR A 48 32.06 -16.45 -10.86
N LEU A 49 31.07 -17.06 -10.21
CA LEU A 49 30.96 -18.51 -10.12
C LEU A 49 30.39 -19.09 -11.44
N PRO A 50 30.88 -20.24 -11.92
CA PRO A 50 30.38 -20.86 -13.14
C PRO A 50 28.98 -21.48 -12.95
N PRO A 51 28.18 -21.57 -14.03
CA PRO A 51 26.83 -22.13 -13.97
C PRO A 51 26.84 -23.65 -13.77
N VAL A 52 25.89 -24.12 -12.95
CA VAL A 52 25.59 -25.54 -12.74
C VAL A 52 24.72 -26.05 -13.91
N PRO A 53 25.02 -27.22 -14.51
CA PRO A 53 24.24 -27.72 -15.64
C PRO A 53 22.88 -28.28 -15.19
N LEU A 54 21.82 -27.90 -15.91
CA LEU A 54 20.50 -28.52 -15.81
C LEU A 54 20.53 -29.91 -16.46
N SER A 55 20.17 -30.94 -15.69
CA SER A 55 19.90 -32.27 -16.20
C SER A 55 18.41 -32.40 -16.56
N THR A 56 18.11 -32.49 -17.85
CA THR A 56 16.81 -32.86 -18.40
C THR A 56 16.66 -34.37 -18.43
N ALA A 57 15.74 -34.92 -17.64
CA ALA A 57 15.23 -36.27 -17.84
C ALA A 57 13.76 -36.18 -18.28
N VAL A 58 13.56 -36.37 -19.59
CA VAL A 58 12.26 -36.53 -20.24
C VAL A 58 11.91 -38.01 -20.22
N THR A 59 10.88 -38.41 -19.48
CA THR A 59 10.27 -39.74 -19.60
C THR A 59 9.02 -39.65 -20.47
N LYS A 60 9.13 -40.17 -21.70
CA LYS A 60 8.02 -40.51 -22.58
C LYS A 60 7.14 -41.55 -21.90
N THR A 61 5.82 -41.32 -21.88
CA THR A 61 4.83 -42.39 -21.73
C THR A 61 3.89 -42.35 -22.93
N THR A 62 3.85 -43.49 -23.60
CA THR A 62 3.07 -43.82 -24.80
C THR A 62 1.59 -43.94 -24.46
N GLU A 63 0.75 -43.31 -25.28
CA GLU A 63 -0.68 -43.54 -25.33
C GLU A 63 -0.98 -44.86 -26.05
N THR A 64 -1.83 -45.68 -25.45
CA THR A 64 -2.61 -46.70 -26.16
C THR A 64 -4.06 -46.62 -25.70
N SER A 65 -4.93 -46.47 -26.68
CA SER A 65 -6.39 -46.49 -26.61
C SER A 65 -6.92 -47.86 -26.17
N SER A 66 -8.05 -47.86 -25.43
CA SER A 66 -9.24 -48.65 -25.77
C SER A 66 -10.33 -48.63 -24.68
N THR A 67 -11.55 -48.45 -25.20
CA THR A 67 -12.86 -49.02 -24.80
C THR A 67 -13.52 -48.73 -23.44
N SER A 68 -14.79 -48.35 -23.58
CA SER A 68 -15.85 -48.20 -22.61
C SER A 68 -16.24 -49.49 -21.89
N THR A 69 -16.51 -49.41 -20.59
CA THR A 69 -17.64 -50.14 -19.96
C THR A 69 -18.08 -49.47 -18.65
N GLN A 70 -19.33 -49.76 -18.30
CA GLN A 70 -20.19 -49.13 -17.30
C GLN A 70 -19.81 -49.40 -15.83
N ALA A 71 -20.27 -48.47 -14.99
CA ALA A 71 -20.79 -48.62 -13.62
C ALA A 71 -20.20 -49.70 -12.70
N GLU A 72 -19.49 -49.27 -11.66
CA GLU A 72 -19.49 -49.97 -10.37
C GLU A 72 -19.27 -48.99 -9.21
N THR A 73 -20.28 -48.91 -8.36
CA THR A 73 -20.27 -48.28 -7.04
C THR A 73 -19.29 -49.01 -6.13
N SER A 74 -18.31 -48.34 -5.54
CA SER A 74 -17.57 -48.89 -4.40
C SER A 74 -17.13 -47.84 -3.37
N ASN A 75 -17.27 -48.27 -2.13
CA ASN A 75 -17.11 -47.58 -0.85
C ASN A 75 -15.81 -46.77 -0.69
N LEU A 76 -15.95 -45.45 -0.45
CA LEU A 76 -14.89 -44.64 0.16
C LEU A 76 -14.94 -44.76 1.69
N PRO A 77 -13.81 -45.01 2.38
CA PRO A 77 -13.79 -45.09 3.83
C PRO A 77 -13.95 -43.71 4.48
N LYS A 78 -14.78 -43.69 5.52
CA LYS A 78 -15.13 -42.53 6.37
C LYS A 78 -13.91 -41.77 6.90
N GLY A 79 -14.08 -40.45 7.01
CA GLY A 79 -13.08 -39.40 7.17
C GLY A 79 -12.20 -39.35 8.42
N GLU A 80 -12.12 -40.40 9.23
CA GLU A 80 -11.21 -40.47 10.39
C GLU A 80 -9.85 -41.10 10.05
N LYS A 81 -9.81 -42.06 9.11
CA LYS A 81 -8.55 -42.71 8.70
C LYS A 81 -7.68 -41.81 7.81
N ALA A 82 -8.30 -40.90 7.07
CA ALA A 82 -7.59 -39.95 6.21
C ALA A 82 -6.87 -38.86 7.03
N THR A 83 -7.44 -38.43 8.15
CA THR A 83 -6.85 -37.47 9.08
C THR A 83 -5.69 -38.07 9.87
N GLU A 84 -5.82 -39.29 10.39
CA GLU A 84 -4.70 -39.99 11.06
C GLU A 84 -3.52 -40.27 10.13
N ALA A 85 -3.78 -40.64 8.87
CA ALA A 85 -2.75 -40.84 7.87
C ALA A 85 -2.04 -39.51 7.51
N HIS A 86 -2.79 -38.41 7.44
CA HIS A 86 -2.22 -37.08 7.20
C HIS A 86 -1.36 -36.61 8.38
N GLU A 87 -1.83 -36.79 9.62
CA GLU A 87 -1.07 -36.44 10.82
C GLU A 87 0.18 -37.30 11.01
N SER A 88 0.08 -38.61 10.72
CA SER A 88 1.22 -39.52 10.73
C SER A 88 2.28 -39.15 9.68
N LEU A 89 1.85 -38.75 8.48
CA LEU A 89 2.76 -38.28 7.42
C LEU A 89 3.41 -36.93 7.79
N GLN A 90 2.67 -36.02 8.41
CA GLN A 90 3.19 -34.74 8.94
C GLN A 90 4.21 -34.97 10.06
N MET A 91 3.93 -35.90 10.99
CA MET A 91 4.85 -36.31 12.06
C MET A 91 6.12 -36.99 11.51
N ALA A 92 5.97 -37.86 10.50
CA ALA A 92 7.10 -38.52 9.84
C ALA A 92 7.99 -37.51 9.08
N LYS A 93 7.40 -36.53 8.38
CA LYS A 93 8.13 -35.43 7.75
C LYS A 93 8.85 -34.54 8.77
N ARG A 94 8.20 -34.24 9.91
CA ARG A 94 8.84 -33.49 11.02
C ARG A 94 10.03 -34.26 11.62
N ARG A 95 9.93 -35.58 11.79
CA ARG A 95 11.03 -36.44 12.25
C ARG A 95 12.17 -36.55 11.24
N SER A 96 11.87 -36.58 9.95
CA SER A 96 12.88 -36.62 8.87
C SER A 96 13.66 -35.30 8.75
N LEU A 97 13.02 -34.15 8.96
CA LEU A 97 13.70 -32.85 8.99
C LEU A 97 14.50 -32.63 10.28
N SER A 98 14.09 -33.22 11.40
CA SER A 98 14.83 -33.13 12.67
C SER A 98 16.07 -34.04 12.74
N SER A 99 16.21 -35.02 11.84
CA SER A 99 17.38 -35.91 11.76
C SER A 99 18.41 -35.49 10.71
N ALA A 100 18.06 -34.54 9.84
CA ALA A 100 19.01 -33.95 8.90
C ALA A 100 20.08 -33.17 9.69
N LYS A 101 21.28 -33.72 9.77
CA LYS A 101 22.46 -33.02 10.31
C LYS A 101 22.85 -31.90 9.35
N PHE A 102 22.17 -30.77 9.45
CA PHE A 102 22.61 -29.55 8.80
C PHE A 102 23.97 -29.17 9.35
N SER A 103 24.90 -28.79 8.46
CA SER A 103 26.18 -28.26 8.91
C SER A 103 25.95 -27.01 9.78
N ALA A 104 26.85 -26.73 10.72
CA ALA A 104 26.78 -25.53 11.55
C ALA A 104 26.61 -24.25 10.72
N ARG A 105 27.18 -24.23 9.50
CA ARG A 105 27.04 -23.14 8.53
C ARG A 105 25.62 -22.99 8.00
N VAL A 106 24.94 -24.09 7.68
CA VAL A 106 23.53 -24.06 7.24
C VAL A 106 22.60 -23.68 8.38
N VAL A 107 22.86 -24.16 9.60
CA VAL A 107 22.10 -23.74 10.79
C VAL A 107 22.28 -22.25 11.08
N LEU A 108 23.50 -21.74 10.99
CA LEU A 108 23.79 -20.31 11.18
C LEU A 108 23.12 -19.46 10.10
N TRP A 109 23.25 -19.86 8.83
CA TRP A 109 22.57 -19.22 7.71
C TRP A 109 21.05 -19.19 7.91
N TRP A 110 20.44 -20.32 8.28
CA TRP A 110 19.01 -20.41 8.54
C TRP A 110 18.55 -19.54 9.71
N LYS A 111 19.36 -19.46 10.79
CA LYS A 111 19.09 -18.55 11.91
C LYS A 111 19.06 -17.08 11.49
N CYS A 112 19.88 -16.67 10.51
CA CYS A 112 19.85 -15.30 9.98
C CYS A 112 18.51 -14.94 9.32
N PHE A 113 17.83 -15.90 8.67
CA PHE A 113 16.51 -15.67 8.07
C PHE A 113 15.39 -15.65 9.10
N LEU A 114 15.50 -16.48 10.14
CA LEU A 114 14.45 -16.55 11.15
C LEU A 114 14.22 -15.22 11.87
N HIS A 115 15.27 -14.41 12.07
CA HIS A 115 15.11 -13.09 12.66
C HIS A 115 14.43 -12.09 11.71
N LYS A 116 14.46 -12.33 10.40
CA LYS A 116 13.77 -11.52 9.39
C LYS A 116 12.33 -11.98 9.16
N ASP A 117 11.99 -13.24 9.47
CA ASP A 117 10.62 -13.75 9.34
C ASP A 117 9.65 -12.99 10.26
N PRO A 118 8.70 -12.20 9.70
CA PRO A 118 7.80 -11.39 10.51
C PRO A 118 6.89 -12.22 11.42
N ARG A 119 6.59 -13.48 11.04
CA ARG A 119 5.77 -14.38 11.87
C ARG A 119 6.49 -14.73 13.18
N ARG A 120 7.81 -14.95 13.11
CA ARG A 120 8.62 -15.18 14.32
C ARG A 120 8.72 -13.92 15.16
N GLN A 121 8.83 -12.75 14.53
CA GLN A 121 8.85 -11.47 15.25
C GLN A 121 7.54 -11.23 16.01
N ILE A 122 6.39 -11.48 15.37
CA ILE A 122 5.05 -11.45 16.01
C ILE A 122 5.00 -12.42 17.18
N LEU A 123 5.37 -13.68 16.97
CA LEU A 123 5.35 -14.71 18.02
C LEU A 123 6.21 -14.32 19.23
N GLN A 124 7.38 -13.72 19.00
CA GLN A 124 8.26 -13.25 20.07
C GLN A 124 7.72 -12.02 20.78
N TYR A 125 7.02 -11.16 20.06
CA TYR A 125 6.44 -9.93 20.60
C TYR A 125 5.30 -10.25 21.58
N PHE A 126 4.36 -11.11 21.16
CA PHE A 126 3.17 -11.48 21.95
C PHE A 126 3.43 -12.65 22.94
N GLN A 127 4.67 -12.85 23.38
CA GLN A 127 4.96 -13.77 24.48
C GLN A 127 4.33 -13.28 25.80
N PRO A 128 4.03 -14.18 26.75
CA PRO A 128 3.50 -13.82 28.06
C PRO A 128 4.32 -12.71 28.75
N GLY A 129 3.64 -11.64 29.13
CA GLY A 129 4.20 -10.49 29.85
C GLY A 129 3.56 -10.37 31.22
N ASP A 130 3.04 -9.19 31.55
CA ASP A 130 2.27 -8.92 32.78
C ASP A 130 1.03 -8.05 32.50
N VAL A 131 0.41 -7.52 33.55
CA VAL A 131 -0.81 -6.68 33.49
C VAL A 131 -0.69 -5.44 32.60
N ARG A 132 0.53 -5.00 32.30
CA ARG A 132 0.80 -3.84 31.45
C ARG A 132 0.90 -4.20 29.97
N GLY A 133 0.97 -5.49 29.60
CA GLY A 133 1.00 -5.93 28.20
C GLY A 133 1.93 -7.12 27.92
N PRO A 134 2.14 -7.46 26.63
CA PRO A 134 2.95 -8.61 26.25
C PRO A 134 4.44 -8.34 26.47
N ARG A 135 5.26 -9.40 26.54
CA ARG A 135 6.71 -9.27 26.81
C ARG A 135 7.44 -8.37 25.82
N GLY A 136 7.09 -8.43 24.54
CA GLY A 136 7.70 -7.60 23.51
C GLY A 136 7.42 -6.12 23.70
N TYR A 137 6.21 -5.78 24.14
CA TYR A 137 5.80 -4.42 24.46
C TYR A 137 6.56 -3.89 25.68
N LEU A 138 6.62 -4.67 26.77
CA LEU A 138 7.39 -4.33 27.97
C LEU A 138 8.86 -4.08 27.65
N ALA A 139 9.47 -4.98 26.87
CA ALA A 139 10.86 -4.85 26.45
C ALA A 139 11.11 -3.59 25.62
N ALA A 140 10.18 -3.21 24.74
CA ALA A 140 10.26 -1.98 23.95
C ALA A 140 10.18 -0.71 24.82
N ARG A 141 9.66 -0.82 26.04
CA ARG A 141 9.63 0.24 27.07
C ARG A 141 10.78 0.15 28.07
N GLY A 142 11.72 -0.79 27.88
CA GLY A 142 12.82 -1.03 28.83
C GLY A 142 12.37 -1.69 30.14
N LEU A 143 11.17 -2.27 30.18
CA LEU A 143 10.60 -2.92 31.35
C LEU A 143 10.80 -4.44 31.31
N ARG A 144 10.80 -5.07 32.48
CA ARG A 144 10.74 -6.53 32.65
C ARG A 144 9.35 -6.93 33.13
N PRO A 145 8.87 -8.13 32.78
CA PRO A 145 7.63 -8.65 33.35
C PRO A 145 7.69 -8.71 34.88
N GLU A 146 6.67 -8.18 35.54
CA GLU A 146 6.52 -8.14 36.99
C GLU A 146 5.10 -8.54 37.38
N GLY A 147 4.96 -9.39 38.40
CA GLY A 147 3.64 -9.83 38.88
C GLY A 147 3.03 -10.99 38.07
N PRO A 148 1.70 -11.15 38.10
CA PRO A 148 1.01 -12.24 37.43
C PRO A 148 1.21 -12.20 35.90
N PRO A 149 1.43 -13.35 35.25
CA PRO A 149 1.66 -13.38 33.82
C PRO A 149 0.38 -13.04 33.03
N SER A 150 0.52 -12.21 32.00
CA SER A 150 -0.54 -12.04 30.99
C SER A 150 -0.43 -13.12 29.92
N SER A 151 -1.56 -13.43 29.28
CA SER A 151 -1.60 -14.35 28.13
C SER A 151 -2.18 -13.65 26.92
N PHE A 152 -1.57 -13.85 25.75
CA PHE A 152 -2.01 -13.27 24.49
C PHE A 152 -2.29 -14.37 23.47
N PHE A 153 -3.31 -14.13 22.66
CA PHE A 153 -3.49 -14.83 21.40
C PHE A 153 -3.67 -13.80 20.29
N THR A 154 -3.08 -14.07 19.13
CA THR A 154 -3.18 -13.19 17.97
C THR A 154 -3.50 -14.02 16.74
N VAL A 155 -4.48 -13.57 15.96
CA VAL A 155 -4.88 -14.17 14.70
C VAL A 155 -4.52 -13.20 13.59
N TRP A 156 -3.80 -13.69 12.59
CA TRP A 156 -3.35 -12.91 11.44
C TRP A 156 -3.90 -13.54 10.17
N ARG A 157 -4.35 -12.71 9.23
CA ARG A 157 -4.84 -13.20 7.95
C ARG A 157 -3.71 -13.85 7.16
N PRO A 158 -4.01 -14.89 6.36
CA PRO A 158 -3.03 -15.47 5.46
C PRO A 158 -2.53 -14.43 4.45
N THR A 159 -1.22 -14.25 4.37
CA THR A 159 -0.56 -13.52 3.28
C THR A 159 0.05 -14.50 2.28
N SER A 160 0.27 -14.06 1.04
CA SER A 160 0.87 -14.94 0.03
C SER A 160 2.33 -15.27 0.38
N ILE A 161 2.76 -16.48 0.03
CA ILE A 161 4.16 -16.91 0.24
C ILE A 161 5.13 -15.98 -0.49
N LYS A 162 4.75 -15.48 -1.68
CA LYS A 162 5.54 -14.50 -2.44
C LYS A 162 5.69 -13.19 -1.67
N ALA A 163 4.60 -12.60 -1.18
CA ALA A 163 4.64 -11.37 -0.39
C ALA A 163 5.48 -11.53 0.88
N LEU A 164 5.30 -12.64 1.60
CA LEU A 164 6.11 -12.95 2.78
C LEU A 164 7.60 -13.05 2.44
N ARG A 165 7.95 -13.71 1.33
CA ARG A 165 9.34 -13.82 0.85
C ARG A 165 9.91 -12.44 0.55
N MET A 166 9.17 -11.58 -0.15
CA MET A 166 9.62 -10.23 -0.49
C MET A 166 9.89 -9.38 0.77
N MET A 167 9.02 -9.48 1.79
CA MET A 167 9.23 -8.80 3.07
C MET A 167 10.44 -9.36 3.86
N ILE A 168 10.73 -10.66 3.76
CA ILE A 168 11.91 -11.28 4.39
C ILE A 168 13.20 -10.87 3.67
N GLU A 169 13.15 -10.82 2.34
CA GLU A 169 14.27 -10.43 1.48
C GLU A 169 14.51 -8.91 1.50
N GLY A 170 13.50 -8.12 1.86
CA GLY A 170 13.53 -6.66 1.85
C GLY A 170 13.32 -6.07 0.45
N THR A 171 12.83 -6.85 -0.52
CA THR A 171 12.55 -6.40 -1.89
C THR A 171 11.20 -5.69 -2.02
N ALA A 172 10.34 -5.83 -1.02
CA ALA A 172 9.09 -5.11 -0.89
C ALA A 172 8.80 -4.85 0.59
N CYS A 173 7.83 -3.99 0.87
CA CYS A 173 7.30 -3.79 2.21
C CYS A 173 5.78 -4.01 2.22
N GLY A 174 5.19 -4.34 3.36
CA GLY A 174 3.74 -4.52 3.44
C GLY A 174 2.97 -3.22 3.22
N LYS A 175 1.72 -3.32 2.75
CA LYS A 175 0.79 -2.19 2.64
C LYS A 175 0.51 -1.55 4.00
N GLY A 176 0.31 -0.24 4.01
CA GLY A 176 -0.22 0.54 5.12
C GLY A 176 -1.67 0.94 4.88
N LEU A 177 -2.27 1.65 5.84
CA LEU A 177 -3.67 2.05 5.78
C LEU A 177 -3.99 3.00 4.61
N ASN A 178 -3.02 3.74 4.11
CA ASN A 178 -3.20 4.66 2.97
C ASN A 178 -3.30 3.94 1.62
N VAL A 179 -2.84 2.70 1.49
CA VAL A 179 -2.91 1.93 0.23
C VAL A 179 -4.08 0.96 0.27
N LYS A 180 -5.11 1.21 -0.54
CA LYS A 180 -6.34 0.39 -0.57
C LYS A 180 -6.45 -0.57 -1.75
N GLY A 181 -5.58 -0.42 -2.76
CA GLY A 181 -5.51 -1.32 -3.91
C GLY A 181 -5.27 -2.77 -3.51
N LYS A 182 -5.70 -3.69 -4.38
CA LYS A 182 -5.54 -5.13 -4.12
C LYS A 182 -4.24 -5.64 -4.71
N SER A 183 -3.53 -6.46 -3.95
CA SER A 183 -2.35 -7.15 -4.47
C SER A 183 -2.72 -8.16 -5.54
N ALA A 184 -1.89 -8.27 -6.59
CA ALA A 184 -2.02 -9.28 -7.62
C ALA A 184 -1.82 -10.69 -7.02
N LYS A 185 -2.62 -11.65 -7.46
CA LYS A 185 -2.56 -13.05 -7.03
C LYS A 185 -1.64 -13.90 -7.91
N THR A 186 -1.52 -13.56 -9.19
CA THR A 186 -0.71 -14.28 -10.18
C THR A 186 0.06 -13.30 -11.07
N GLY A 187 0.78 -13.84 -12.05
CA GLY A 187 1.55 -13.08 -13.03
C GLY A 187 2.90 -12.56 -12.52
N GLU A 188 3.53 -11.72 -13.33
CA GLU A 188 4.83 -11.09 -13.08
C GLU A 188 4.81 -10.22 -11.82
N VAL A 189 3.70 -9.52 -11.57
CA VAL A 189 3.53 -8.62 -10.43
C VAL A 189 2.90 -9.31 -9.21
N SER A 190 2.83 -10.64 -9.20
CA SER A 190 2.21 -11.43 -8.13
C SER A 190 2.78 -11.12 -6.74
N GLY A 191 1.91 -10.74 -5.81
CA GLY A 191 2.25 -10.35 -4.45
C GLY A 191 2.40 -8.84 -4.23
N PHE A 192 2.65 -8.07 -5.29
CA PHE A 192 2.68 -6.60 -5.26
C PHE A 192 1.28 -6.00 -5.42
N VAL A 193 1.13 -4.72 -5.07
CA VAL A 193 -0.05 -3.91 -5.37
C VAL A 193 0.19 -3.14 -6.67
N PRO A 194 -0.36 -3.58 -7.81
CA PRO A 194 -0.28 -2.80 -9.04
C PRO A 194 -1.06 -1.49 -8.88
N LEU A 195 -0.54 -0.41 -9.47
CA LEU A 195 -1.26 0.84 -9.61
C LEU A 195 -2.53 0.59 -10.43
N LEU A 196 -2.37 -0.04 -11.60
CA LEU A 196 -3.44 -0.40 -12.52
C LEU A 196 -4.34 -1.49 -11.91
N GLN A 197 -5.55 -1.11 -11.50
CA GLN A 197 -6.58 -2.02 -10.96
C GLN A 197 -7.73 -2.27 -11.96
N ILE A 198 -7.58 -1.79 -13.19
CA ILE A 198 -8.49 -2.02 -14.31
C ILE A 198 -7.78 -2.79 -15.43
N SER A 199 -8.47 -3.73 -16.04
CA SER A 199 -7.95 -4.54 -17.16
C SER A 199 -8.90 -4.56 -18.36
N GLU A 200 -9.97 -3.78 -18.30
CA GLU A 200 -10.98 -3.66 -19.36
C GLU A 200 -10.94 -2.23 -19.88
N GLU A 201 -10.74 -2.05 -21.19
CA GLU A 201 -10.64 -0.72 -21.82
C GLU A 201 -11.84 0.18 -21.50
N ALA A 202 -13.05 -0.40 -21.47
CA ALA A 202 -14.28 0.32 -21.12
C ALA A 202 -14.22 0.94 -19.70
N HIS A 203 -13.48 0.32 -18.77
CA HIS A 203 -13.35 0.78 -17.39
C HIS A 203 -12.49 2.03 -17.24
N LYS A 204 -11.70 2.43 -18.26
CA LYS A 204 -10.99 3.73 -18.25
C LYS A 204 -11.95 4.91 -18.00
N SER A 205 -13.16 4.83 -18.56
CA SER A 205 -14.20 5.85 -18.42
C SER A 205 -14.90 5.87 -17.05
N LEU A 206 -14.73 4.82 -16.25
CA LEU A 206 -15.34 4.67 -14.93
C LEU A 206 -14.43 5.14 -13.80
N VAL A 207 -13.15 5.40 -14.09
CA VAL A 207 -12.19 5.98 -13.15
C VAL A 207 -12.40 7.49 -13.07
N GLY A 208 -12.35 8.04 -11.87
CA GLY A 208 -12.53 9.45 -11.62
C GLY A 208 -11.52 10.31 -12.38
N THR A 209 -11.96 11.49 -12.83
CA THR A 209 -11.08 12.44 -13.52
C THR A 209 -10.00 12.94 -12.57
N SER A 210 -8.73 12.82 -12.98
CA SER A 210 -7.60 13.34 -12.20
C SER A 210 -7.73 14.86 -11.97
N PRO A 211 -7.45 15.34 -10.74
CA PRO A 211 -7.55 16.76 -10.41
C PRO A 211 -6.52 17.62 -11.19
N LYS A 212 -6.82 18.91 -11.39
CA LYS A 212 -5.96 19.84 -12.17
C LYS A 212 -4.58 20.05 -11.52
N ASP A 213 -4.54 19.99 -10.19
CA ASP A 213 -3.37 20.17 -9.33
C ASP A 213 -2.76 18.84 -8.86
N GLY A 214 -3.35 17.71 -9.24
CA GLY A 214 -2.83 16.38 -8.91
C GLY A 214 -1.44 16.16 -9.48
N ARG A 215 -0.51 15.76 -8.61
CA ARG A 215 0.86 15.37 -8.99
C ARG A 215 1.21 14.04 -8.37
N VAL A 216 2.02 13.27 -9.08
CA VAL A 216 2.46 11.94 -8.68
C VAL A 216 3.96 11.79 -8.92
N ARG A 217 4.57 10.86 -8.18
CA ARG A 217 5.99 10.53 -8.30
C ARG A 217 6.15 9.13 -8.83
N VAL A 218 6.96 8.95 -9.86
CA VAL A 218 7.26 7.67 -10.49
C VAL A 218 8.75 7.42 -10.44
N TYR A 219 9.16 6.26 -9.96
CA TYR A 219 10.55 5.84 -9.85
C TYR A 219 10.87 4.68 -10.78
N PHE A 220 12.09 4.68 -11.30
CA PHE A 220 12.63 3.72 -12.25
C PHE A 220 13.94 3.13 -11.73
N GLN A 221 14.28 1.92 -12.19
CA GLN A 221 15.51 1.23 -11.80
C GLN A 221 16.78 1.92 -12.28
N THR A 222 16.70 2.70 -13.37
CA THR A 222 17.87 3.36 -13.97
C THR A 222 17.52 4.74 -14.51
N GLU A 223 18.53 5.61 -14.57
CA GLU A 223 18.41 6.93 -15.18
C GLU A 223 17.98 6.85 -16.66
N ALA A 224 18.46 5.85 -17.39
CA ALA A 224 18.14 5.66 -18.80
C ALA A 224 16.65 5.37 -19.03
N LEU A 225 16.05 4.49 -18.22
CA LEU A 225 14.61 4.20 -18.28
C LEU A 225 13.78 5.44 -17.96
N ARG A 226 14.19 6.20 -16.93
CA ARG A 226 13.56 7.48 -16.61
C ARG A 226 13.64 8.46 -17.80
N ALA A 227 14.82 8.63 -18.39
CA ALA A 227 15.03 9.54 -19.50
C ALA A 227 14.19 9.16 -20.73
N GLU A 228 14.01 7.86 -20.99
CA GLU A 228 13.12 7.36 -22.04
C GLU A 228 11.66 7.75 -21.82
N VAL A 229 11.16 7.62 -20.58
CA VAL A 229 9.80 8.05 -20.22
C VAL A 229 9.65 9.55 -20.38
N VAL A 230 10.61 10.35 -19.91
CA VAL A 230 10.58 11.81 -20.08
C VAL A 230 10.52 12.19 -21.56
N ARG A 231 11.36 11.56 -22.39
CA ARG A 231 11.36 11.77 -23.85
C ARG A 231 10.00 11.43 -24.47
N THR A 232 9.33 10.39 -23.97
CA THR A 232 8.03 9.93 -24.47
C THR A 232 6.88 10.82 -24.00
N LEU A 233 6.89 11.26 -22.74
CA LEU A 233 5.83 12.07 -22.15
C LEU A 233 5.91 13.56 -22.55
N THR A 234 7.09 14.08 -22.86
CA THR A 234 7.28 15.49 -23.26
C THR A 234 6.36 15.91 -24.43
N PRO A 235 6.33 15.21 -25.59
CA PRO A 235 5.43 15.60 -26.67
C PRO A 235 3.94 15.48 -26.30
N ILE A 236 3.58 14.50 -25.46
CA ILE A 236 2.20 14.33 -24.96
C ILE A 236 1.81 15.52 -24.09
N LEU A 237 2.71 15.97 -23.21
CA LEU A 237 2.51 17.13 -22.35
C LEU A 237 2.29 18.42 -23.16
N GLU A 238 3.09 18.65 -24.20
CA GLU A 238 2.91 19.83 -25.07
C GLU A 238 1.58 19.79 -25.85
N GLU A 239 1.18 18.61 -26.34
CA GLU A 239 -0.13 18.41 -26.96
C GLU A 239 -1.28 18.73 -25.98
N MET A 240 -1.21 18.21 -24.76
CA MET A 240 -2.21 18.45 -23.72
C MET A 240 -2.29 19.94 -23.32
N LYS A 241 -1.14 20.62 -23.21
CA LYS A 241 -1.09 22.06 -22.93
C LYS A 241 -1.75 22.88 -24.04
N ALA A 242 -1.46 22.55 -25.30
CA ALA A 242 -2.05 23.22 -26.44
C ALA A 242 -3.57 23.00 -26.52
N ALA A 243 -4.03 21.77 -26.32
CA ALA A 243 -5.46 21.43 -26.31
C ALA A 243 -6.20 22.08 -25.12
N ALA A 244 -5.57 22.17 -23.95
CA ALA A 244 -6.12 22.87 -22.80
C ALA A 244 -6.29 24.38 -23.08
N LEU A 245 -5.26 25.03 -23.60
CA LEU A 245 -5.31 26.45 -23.94
C LEU A 245 -6.37 26.74 -25.01
N ALA A 246 -6.44 25.92 -26.05
CA ALA A 246 -7.44 26.04 -27.11
C ALA A 246 -8.86 25.83 -26.58
N GLY A 247 -9.08 24.79 -25.76
CA GLY A 247 -10.37 24.49 -25.15
C GLY A 247 -10.85 25.60 -24.21
N GLU A 248 -9.98 26.10 -23.31
CA GLU A 248 -10.32 27.18 -22.39
C GLU A 248 -10.59 28.50 -23.13
N SER A 249 -9.82 28.80 -24.18
CA SER A 249 -10.02 30.01 -25.00
C SER A 249 -11.34 29.97 -25.76
N ALA A 250 -11.69 28.83 -26.37
CA ALA A 250 -12.95 28.66 -27.08
C ALA A 250 -14.16 28.77 -26.15
N LEU A 251 -14.15 28.07 -25.00
CA LEU A 251 -15.22 28.15 -24.02
C LEU A 251 -15.39 29.56 -23.44
N LYS A 252 -14.29 30.30 -23.28
CA LYS A 252 -14.33 31.71 -22.87
C LYS A 252 -14.96 32.59 -23.94
N ALA A 253 -14.54 32.46 -25.20
CA ALA A 253 -15.11 33.23 -26.32
C ALA A 253 -16.61 32.97 -26.52
N GLU A 254 -17.05 31.73 -26.34
CA GLU A 254 -18.47 31.35 -26.35
C GLU A 254 -19.26 32.03 -25.21
N LYS A 255 -18.71 31.99 -23.98
CA LYS A 255 -19.31 32.64 -22.81
C LYS A 255 -19.41 34.17 -22.98
N GLU A 256 -18.47 34.76 -23.70
CA GLU A 256 -18.45 36.18 -24.04
C GLU A 256 -19.35 36.53 -25.25
N GLY A 257 -20.01 35.53 -25.85
CA GLY A 257 -20.89 35.72 -27.01
C GLY A 257 -20.16 36.05 -28.31
N SER A 258 -18.84 35.85 -28.35
CA SER A 258 -18.00 36.16 -29.52
C SER A 258 -18.07 35.07 -30.59
N VAL A 259 -18.38 33.83 -30.19
CA VAL A 259 -18.52 32.66 -31.08
C VAL A 259 -19.68 31.80 -30.57
N SER A 260 -20.37 31.10 -31.46
CA SER A 260 -21.32 30.04 -31.11
C SER A 260 -20.75 28.72 -31.61
N HIS A 261 -20.62 27.73 -30.73
CA HIS A 261 -20.16 26.39 -31.07
C HIS A 261 -21.34 25.43 -31.24
N THR A 262 -21.19 24.39 -32.06
CA THR A 262 -22.10 23.23 -32.02
C THR A 262 -21.87 22.41 -30.75
N ASP A 263 -22.79 21.50 -30.43
CA ASP A 263 -22.62 20.61 -29.27
C ASP A 263 -21.37 19.72 -29.42
N GLU A 264 -21.04 19.30 -30.64
CA GLU A 264 -19.83 18.52 -30.93
C GLU A 264 -18.55 19.34 -30.72
N GLU A 265 -18.51 20.58 -31.23
CA GLU A 265 -17.38 21.49 -31.02
C GLU A 265 -17.20 21.79 -29.53
N ARG A 266 -18.31 22.06 -28.83
CA ARG A 266 -18.30 22.28 -27.38
C ARG A 266 -17.78 21.08 -26.61
N ALA A 267 -18.16 19.86 -27.00
CA ALA A 267 -17.64 18.63 -26.40
C ALA A 267 -16.12 18.49 -26.60
N VAL A 268 -15.59 18.85 -27.78
CA VAL A 268 -14.15 18.89 -28.05
C VAL A 268 -13.44 19.93 -27.18
N HIS A 269 -13.98 21.15 -27.10
CA HIS A 269 -13.41 22.20 -26.25
C HIS A 269 -13.45 21.84 -24.77
N LEU A 270 -14.53 21.22 -24.31
CA LEU A 270 -14.66 20.74 -22.95
C LEU A 270 -13.63 19.65 -22.66
N LYS A 271 -13.46 18.67 -23.56
CA LYS A 271 -12.41 17.63 -23.46
C LYS A 271 -11.01 18.24 -23.40
N GLY A 272 -10.71 19.23 -24.25
CA GLY A 272 -9.46 19.98 -24.21
C GLY A 272 -9.26 20.69 -22.87
N SER A 273 -10.27 21.40 -22.37
CA SER A 273 -10.21 22.09 -21.07
C SER A 273 -10.00 21.14 -19.89
N PHE A 274 -10.47 19.88 -20.00
CA PHE A 274 -10.20 18.83 -19.02
C PHE A 274 -8.76 18.35 -19.03
N GLN A 275 -7.91 18.76 -19.97
CA GLN A 275 -6.46 18.49 -19.95
C GLN A 275 -5.65 19.59 -19.24
N ALA A 276 -6.28 20.70 -18.84
CA ALA A 276 -5.59 21.78 -18.14
C ALA A 276 -4.92 21.29 -16.84
N MET A 277 -3.74 21.80 -16.54
CA MET A 277 -2.95 21.41 -15.37
C MET A 277 -2.42 22.66 -14.69
N THR A 278 -2.46 22.71 -13.36
CA THR A 278 -1.99 23.86 -12.58
C THR A 278 -0.47 24.04 -12.71
N ARG A 279 0.28 22.93 -12.75
CA ARG A 279 1.74 22.91 -12.89
C ARG A 279 2.14 21.89 -13.95
N PRO A 280 2.25 22.26 -15.24
CA PRO A 280 2.46 21.33 -16.35
C PRO A 280 3.96 21.08 -16.63
N ASP A 281 4.70 20.67 -15.61
CA ASP A 281 6.15 20.44 -15.63
C ASP A 281 6.50 19.05 -15.07
N MET A 282 7.64 18.52 -15.50
CA MET A 282 8.21 17.28 -14.98
C MET A 282 9.50 17.58 -14.22
N ASP A 283 9.53 17.26 -12.93
CA ASP A 283 10.69 17.50 -12.05
C ASP A 283 11.49 16.22 -11.89
N MET A 284 12.80 16.27 -12.13
CA MET A 284 13.68 15.11 -11.91
C MET A 284 13.94 14.94 -10.40
N LEU A 285 13.82 13.71 -9.91
CA LEU A 285 14.02 13.37 -8.49
C LEU A 285 15.17 12.38 -8.35
N ASP A 286 16.33 12.85 -7.89
CA ASP A 286 17.54 12.03 -7.72
C ASP A 286 17.84 11.68 -6.26
N GLN A 287 16.95 12.04 -5.33
CA GLN A 287 17.16 11.87 -3.89
C GLN A 287 17.38 10.40 -3.45
N TYR A 288 16.98 9.44 -4.28
CA TYR A 288 17.13 8.00 -4.05
C TYR A 288 18.10 7.33 -5.04
N ALA A 289 18.77 8.10 -5.91
CA ALA A 289 19.67 7.55 -6.92
C ALA A 289 20.92 6.89 -6.31
N GLU A 290 21.40 7.41 -5.18
CA GLU A 290 22.59 6.91 -4.48
C GLU A 290 22.27 5.98 -3.29
N CYS A 291 21.00 5.75 -2.98
CA CYS A 291 20.60 4.84 -1.89
C CYS A 291 20.61 3.37 -2.34
N ALA A 292 20.33 2.46 -1.42
CA ALA A 292 20.35 1.02 -1.70
C ALA A 292 19.39 0.59 -2.83
N SER A 293 18.28 1.30 -3.03
CA SER A 293 17.36 1.02 -4.14
C SER A 293 17.81 1.56 -5.49
N GLY A 294 18.78 2.50 -5.53
CA GLY A 294 19.28 3.10 -6.78
C GLY A 294 18.19 3.71 -7.67
N ALA A 295 17.19 4.36 -7.05
CA ALA A 295 15.94 4.72 -7.69
C ALA A 295 15.99 6.11 -8.33
N TRP A 296 15.62 6.21 -9.60
CA TRP A 296 15.60 7.45 -10.37
C TRP A 296 14.17 7.90 -10.58
N GLY A 297 13.79 9.06 -10.04
CA GLY A 297 12.40 9.50 -10.01
C GLY A 297 12.08 10.67 -10.93
N ILE A 298 10.79 10.82 -11.23
CA ILE A 298 10.17 12.03 -11.80
C ILE A 298 8.90 12.38 -11.02
N GLU A 299 8.69 13.66 -10.72
CA GLU A 299 7.39 14.20 -10.31
C GLU A 299 6.71 14.78 -11.56
N LEU A 300 5.48 14.36 -11.84
CA LEU A 300 4.73 14.85 -13.00
C LEU A 300 3.23 15.05 -12.67
N PRO A 301 2.48 15.78 -13.51
CA PRO A 301 1.04 15.90 -13.34
C PRO A 301 0.36 14.55 -13.47
N GLU A 302 -0.59 14.24 -12.59
CA GLU A 302 -1.34 12.98 -12.65
C GLU A 302 -2.10 12.82 -13.96
N ARG A 303 -2.62 13.93 -14.52
CA ARG A 303 -3.27 13.94 -15.84
C ARG A 303 -2.33 13.45 -16.94
N LEU A 304 -1.06 13.84 -16.90
CA LEU A 304 -0.05 13.38 -17.86
C LEU A 304 0.28 11.90 -17.66
N LEU A 305 0.38 11.44 -16.41
CA LEU A 305 0.54 10.02 -16.10
C LEU A 305 -0.62 9.21 -16.66
N TRP A 306 -1.86 9.61 -16.35
CA TRP A 306 -3.07 8.94 -16.81
C TRP A 306 -3.16 8.91 -18.34
N GLU A 307 -2.90 10.03 -19.01
CA GLU A 307 -2.93 10.10 -20.46
C GLU A 307 -1.86 9.20 -21.10
N GLY A 308 -0.60 9.33 -20.67
CA GLY A 308 0.55 8.67 -21.29
C GLY A 308 0.66 7.17 -21.00
N PHE A 309 0.38 6.77 -19.75
CA PHE A 309 0.47 5.37 -19.34
C PHE A 309 -0.84 4.61 -19.48
N VAL A 310 -2.01 5.26 -19.34
CA VAL A 310 -3.29 4.56 -19.30
C VAL A 310 -4.10 4.80 -20.56
N MET A 311 -4.43 6.06 -20.89
CA MET A 311 -5.35 6.34 -21.98
C MET A 311 -4.79 5.92 -23.34
N ARG A 312 -3.53 6.24 -23.62
CA ARG A 312 -2.87 5.95 -24.91
C ARG A 312 -2.34 4.53 -25.03
N GLN A 313 -2.27 3.78 -23.93
CA GLN A 313 -1.78 2.40 -23.93
C GLN A 313 -2.94 1.40 -23.91
N ASP A 314 -2.71 0.20 -24.44
CA ASP A 314 -3.58 -0.94 -24.16
C ASP A 314 -3.39 -1.36 -22.69
N ILE A 315 -4.49 -1.54 -21.95
CA ILE A 315 -4.50 -2.00 -20.56
C ILE A 315 -5.01 -3.45 -20.41
N SER A 316 -5.31 -4.16 -21.50
CA SER A 316 -5.70 -5.58 -21.48
C SER A 316 -4.53 -6.49 -21.08
N HIS A 317 -4.69 -7.45 -20.16
CA HIS A 317 -3.54 -8.24 -19.68
C HIS A 317 -3.11 -9.32 -20.69
N PRO A 318 -1.92 -9.22 -21.32
CA PRO A 318 -1.37 -10.34 -22.08
C PRO A 318 -0.93 -11.48 -21.14
N PRO A 319 -0.69 -12.69 -21.68
CA PRO A 319 -0.22 -13.83 -20.90
C PRO A 319 1.00 -13.50 -20.04
N GLY A 320 0.92 -13.81 -18.74
CA GLY A 320 1.95 -13.52 -17.74
C GLY A 320 1.71 -12.23 -16.96
N TRP A 321 0.95 -11.28 -17.49
CA TRP A 321 0.65 -10.00 -16.84
C TRP A 321 -0.71 -9.98 -16.13
N GLU A 322 -1.41 -11.11 -16.07
CA GLU A 322 -2.69 -11.19 -15.39
C GLU A 322 -2.51 -11.05 -13.88
N THR A 323 -3.35 -10.21 -13.26
CA THR A 323 -3.31 -10.02 -11.80
C THR A 323 -4.09 -11.09 -11.04
N GLY A 324 -4.92 -11.89 -11.72
CA GLY A 324 -5.84 -12.83 -11.07
C GLY A 324 -6.94 -12.12 -10.24
N ARG A 325 -7.21 -10.85 -10.56
CA ARG A 325 -8.27 -10.02 -9.98
C ARG A 325 -9.19 -9.54 -11.10
N PRO A 326 -10.49 -9.36 -10.84
CA PRO A 326 -11.37 -8.66 -11.77
C PRO A 326 -10.99 -7.18 -11.86
N SER A 327 -11.37 -6.55 -12.97
CA SER A 327 -11.21 -5.12 -13.22
C SER A 327 -12.11 -4.31 -12.28
N GLU A 328 -11.55 -3.39 -11.49
CA GLU A 328 -12.28 -2.65 -10.45
C GLU A 328 -11.86 -1.16 -10.43
N PRO A 329 -12.64 -0.27 -11.10
CA PRO A 329 -12.35 1.17 -11.17
C PRO A 329 -12.22 1.84 -9.80
N ALA A 330 -13.02 1.43 -8.81
CA ALA A 330 -12.98 2.03 -7.48
C ALA A 330 -11.62 1.82 -6.78
N PHE A 331 -10.96 0.68 -7.01
CA PHE A 331 -9.60 0.47 -6.49
C PHE A 331 -8.55 1.26 -7.26
N MET A 332 -8.78 1.56 -8.55
CA MET A 332 -7.91 2.47 -9.31
C MET A 332 -7.98 3.88 -8.73
N ASP A 333 -9.19 4.39 -8.47
CA ASP A 333 -9.38 5.71 -7.85
C ASP A 333 -8.71 5.82 -6.48
N LEU A 334 -8.87 4.79 -5.64
CA LEU A 334 -8.23 4.76 -4.32
C LEU A 334 -6.70 4.71 -4.40
N ASN A 335 -6.15 4.01 -5.40
CA ASN A 335 -4.72 3.99 -5.65
C ASN A 335 -4.21 5.36 -6.12
N LEU A 336 -4.91 6.02 -7.04
CA LEU A 336 -4.58 7.38 -7.47
C LEU A 336 -4.65 8.36 -6.30
N HIS A 337 -5.67 8.24 -5.44
CA HIS A 337 -5.77 9.04 -4.22
C HIS A 337 -4.57 8.83 -3.30
N ALA A 338 -4.18 7.57 -3.08
CA ALA A 338 -3.05 7.23 -2.20
C ALA A 338 -1.74 7.88 -2.68
N VAL A 339 -1.46 7.91 -3.98
CA VAL A 339 -0.21 8.49 -4.53
C VAL A 339 -0.23 10.02 -4.65
N ARG A 340 -1.40 10.67 -4.52
CA ARG A 340 -1.51 12.14 -4.43
C ARG A 340 -1.17 12.64 -3.03
N GLU A 341 -1.65 11.93 -2.03
CA GLU A 341 -1.55 12.35 -0.64
C GLU A 341 -0.15 12.12 -0.09
N ARG A 342 0.42 13.17 0.52
CA ARG A 342 1.65 13.05 1.31
C ARG A 342 1.30 12.45 2.68
N GLY A 343 1.19 11.13 2.72
CA GLY A 343 1.06 10.36 3.95
C GLY A 343 2.40 10.05 4.61
N GLU A 344 2.35 9.40 5.78
CA GLU A 344 3.51 8.76 6.41
C GLU A 344 3.34 7.24 6.43
N PRO A 345 4.09 6.47 5.59
CA PRO A 345 5.08 6.93 4.61
C PRO A 345 4.44 7.53 3.33
N SER A 346 5.21 8.34 2.62
CA SER A 346 4.78 8.95 1.35
C SER A 346 4.61 7.86 0.31
N THR A 347 3.48 7.88 -0.41
CA THR A 347 3.16 6.85 -1.41
C THR A 347 3.58 7.37 -2.78
N CYS A 348 4.25 6.52 -3.55
CA CYS A 348 4.67 6.82 -4.91
C CYS A 348 4.39 5.62 -5.83
N ILE A 349 4.87 5.72 -7.07
CA ILE A 349 4.77 4.66 -8.08
C ILE A 349 6.17 4.15 -8.38
N TRP A 350 6.32 2.85 -8.54
CA TRP A 350 7.53 2.17 -8.99
C TRP A 350 7.25 1.48 -10.33
N GLN A 351 8.02 1.81 -11.37
CA GLN A 351 7.97 1.09 -12.63
C GLN A 351 8.81 -0.19 -12.51
N TYR A 352 8.12 -1.33 -12.41
CA TYR A 352 8.73 -2.65 -12.25
C TYR A 352 9.25 -3.23 -13.57
N ASP A 353 8.67 -2.86 -14.71
CA ASP A 353 9.09 -3.38 -16.00
C ASP A 353 10.35 -2.66 -16.50
N ALA A 354 11.49 -3.35 -16.42
CA ALA A 354 12.76 -2.84 -16.90
C ALA A 354 12.93 -2.95 -18.43
N GLY A 355 12.06 -3.71 -19.10
CA GLY A 355 12.09 -3.90 -20.55
C GLY A 355 11.23 -2.89 -21.31
N ASP A 356 10.15 -2.42 -20.69
CA ASP A 356 9.27 -1.39 -21.22
C ASP A 356 8.88 -0.39 -20.12
N PRO A 357 9.56 0.77 -20.03
CA PRO A 357 9.32 1.72 -18.96
C PRO A 357 7.97 2.46 -19.11
N MET A 358 7.28 2.33 -20.25
CA MET A 358 5.94 2.87 -20.49
C MET A 358 4.83 1.83 -20.25
N ASN A 359 5.16 0.59 -19.89
CA ASN A 359 4.17 -0.45 -19.62
C ASN A 359 3.32 -0.11 -18.38
N PRO A 360 1.99 0.11 -18.51
CA PRO A 360 1.15 0.45 -17.36
C PRO A 360 1.00 -0.67 -16.34
N ARG A 361 1.24 -1.92 -16.74
CA ARG A 361 1.08 -3.10 -15.87
C ARG A 361 2.24 -3.26 -14.90
N GLY A 362 3.40 -2.71 -15.28
CA GLY A 362 4.58 -2.66 -14.44
C GLY A 362 4.52 -1.57 -13.36
N LEU A 363 3.54 -0.65 -13.42
CA LEU A 363 3.37 0.37 -12.39
C LEU A 363 2.86 -0.26 -11.09
N LEU A 364 3.69 -0.22 -10.06
CA LEU A 364 3.39 -0.70 -8.71
C LEU A 364 3.23 0.47 -7.74
N ILE A 365 2.34 0.33 -6.76
CA ILE A 365 2.35 1.23 -5.60
C ILE A 365 3.63 0.97 -4.81
N ALA A 366 4.26 2.05 -4.34
CA ALA A 366 5.51 2.02 -3.58
C ALA A 366 5.48 3.04 -2.44
N TYR A 367 6.41 2.91 -1.50
CA TYR A 367 6.67 3.92 -0.48
C TYR A 367 8.04 4.57 -0.67
N GLU A 368 8.08 5.89 -0.46
CA GLU A 368 9.28 6.70 -0.30
C GLU A 368 9.63 6.76 1.21
N GLU A 369 10.49 5.85 1.66
CA GLU A 369 11.05 5.86 3.03
C GLU A 369 12.54 6.24 2.96
N ASP A 370 13.42 5.49 3.63
CA ASP A 370 14.88 5.59 3.46
C ASP A 370 15.32 5.17 2.04
N GLU A 371 14.48 4.39 1.36
CA GLU A 371 14.63 3.93 -0.01
C GLU A 371 13.24 3.76 -0.63
N VAL A 372 13.18 3.68 -1.97
CA VAL A 372 11.90 3.45 -2.67
C VAL A 372 11.64 1.96 -2.75
N LYS A 373 10.54 1.50 -2.15
CA LYS A 373 10.16 0.09 -2.14
C LYS A 373 8.76 -0.14 -2.64
N PRO A 374 8.54 -1.07 -3.58
CA PRO A 374 7.20 -1.49 -3.94
C PRO A 374 6.47 -2.10 -2.74
N VAL A 375 5.15 -1.94 -2.76
CA VAL A 375 4.23 -2.42 -1.72
C VAL A 375 3.75 -3.82 -2.09
N ALA A 376 3.85 -4.73 -1.13
CA ALA A 376 3.33 -6.08 -1.17
C ALA A 376 2.15 -6.24 -0.20
N SER A 377 1.47 -7.38 -0.28
CA SER A 377 0.50 -7.78 0.75
C SER A 377 1.21 -7.89 2.10
N ASP A 378 0.72 -7.18 3.10
CA ASP A 378 1.18 -7.27 4.49
C ASP A 378 0.57 -8.49 5.22
N LEU A 379 0.79 -8.55 6.53
CA LEU A 379 0.09 -9.40 7.47
C LEU A 379 -0.96 -8.55 8.19
N ASP A 380 -2.22 -8.67 7.77
CA ASP A 380 -3.34 -8.05 8.48
C ASP A 380 -3.59 -8.79 9.81
N ALA A 381 -3.47 -8.10 10.95
CA ALA A 381 -3.91 -8.64 12.23
C ALA A 381 -5.44 -8.69 12.22
N PHE A 382 -6.02 -9.89 12.28
CA PHE A 382 -7.47 -10.05 12.29
C PHE A 382 -8.06 -9.86 13.68
N LEU A 383 -7.40 -10.40 14.70
CA LEU A 383 -7.87 -10.32 16.08
C LEU A 383 -6.69 -10.45 17.04
N ILE A 384 -6.72 -9.65 18.09
CA ILE A 384 -5.82 -9.76 19.23
C ILE A 384 -6.67 -9.87 20.47
N GLY A 385 -6.42 -10.89 21.29
CA GLY A 385 -7.06 -11.01 22.58
C GLY A 385 -6.05 -11.33 23.66
N SER A 386 -6.39 -10.91 24.87
CA SER A 386 -5.52 -11.10 26.03
C SER A 386 -6.32 -11.45 27.28
N ARG A 387 -5.61 -11.95 28.29
CA ARG A 387 -6.12 -12.08 29.66
C ARG A 387 -5.08 -11.55 30.64
N GLY A 388 -5.57 -10.96 31.71
CA GLY A 388 -4.74 -10.36 32.76
C GLY A 388 -3.99 -9.14 32.24
N VAL A 389 -4.67 -8.29 31.45
CA VAL A 389 -4.18 -6.98 30.98
C VAL A 389 -5.28 -5.97 31.29
N ASP A 390 -4.90 -4.82 31.82
CA ASP A 390 -5.83 -3.73 32.11
C ASP A 390 -5.90 -2.81 30.89
N PHE A 391 -7.12 -2.64 30.35
CA PHE A 391 -7.37 -1.78 29.19
C PHE A 391 -8.04 -0.49 29.60
N GLU A 392 -7.63 0.59 28.97
CA GLU A 392 -8.30 1.88 29.06
C GLU A 392 -9.63 1.84 28.28
N PRO A 393 -10.62 2.68 28.65
CA PRO A 393 -11.85 2.82 27.87
C PRO A 393 -11.58 3.31 26.44
N LEU A 394 -12.45 2.91 25.51
CA LEU A 394 -12.44 3.45 24.15
C LEU A 394 -12.78 4.95 24.18
N PRO A 395 -12.09 5.81 23.40
CA PRO A 395 -12.46 7.22 23.26
C PRO A 395 -13.92 7.41 22.80
N ASP A 396 -14.56 8.50 23.26
CA ASP A 396 -15.99 8.77 23.01
C ASP A 396 -16.31 8.93 21.51
N ASP A 397 -15.44 9.59 20.76
CA ASP A 397 -15.53 9.77 19.31
C ASP A 397 -15.49 8.43 18.57
N GLN A 398 -14.64 7.50 19.02
CA GLN A 398 -14.61 6.13 18.49
C GLN A 398 -15.85 5.33 18.89
N CYS A 399 -16.39 5.53 20.09
CA CYS A 399 -17.66 4.93 20.49
C CYS A 399 -18.82 5.42 19.60
N GLU A 400 -18.86 6.71 19.26
CA GLU A 400 -19.82 7.29 18.32
C GLU A 400 -19.65 6.71 16.92
N LEU A 401 -18.41 6.56 16.45
CA LEU A 401 -18.12 5.92 15.17
C LEU A 401 -18.61 4.47 15.12
N VAL A 402 -18.42 3.68 16.18
CA VAL A 402 -18.93 2.31 16.28
C VAL A 402 -20.46 2.27 16.21
N ARG A 403 -21.15 3.20 16.89
CA ARG A 403 -22.63 3.31 16.80
C ARG A 403 -23.07 3.67 15.37
N TRP A 404 -22.36 4.59 14.72
CA TRP A 404 -22.60 4.93 13.31
C TRP A 404 -22.37 3.72 12.39
N LEU A 405 -21.30 2.94 12.61
CA LEU A 405 -21.00 1.72 11.85
C LEU A 405 -22.16 0.71 11.98
N PHE A 406 -22.62 0.42 13.20
CA PHE A 406 -23.71 -0.53 13.41
C PHE A 406 -25.00 -0.13 12.69
N LYS A 407 -25.38 1.15 12.77
CA LYS A 407 -26.55 1.68 12.08
C LYS A 407 -26.48 1.47 10.56
N ASN A 408 -25.31 1.72 9.97
CA ASN A 408 -25.13 1.56 8.52
C ASN A 408 -25.01 0.10 8.10
N ILE A 409 -24.36 -0.75 8.90
CA ILE A 409 -24.30 -2.19 8.68
C ILE A 409 -25.71 -2.79 8.73
N GLU A 410 -26.53 -2.40 9.69
CA GLU A 410 -27.94 -2.81 9.77
C GLU A 410 -28.69 -2.44 8.48
N GLY A 411 -28.52 -1.21 7.99
CA GLY A 411 -29.10 -0.79 6.71
C GLY A 411 -28.63 -1.62 5.52
N VAL A 412 -27.33 -1.96 5.45
CA VAL A 412 -26.79 -2.84 4.42
C VAL A 412 -27.28 -4.28 4.59
N LEU A 413 -27.53 -4.78 5.79
CA LEU A 413 -28.00 -6.16 5.98
C LEU A 413 -29.52 -6.29 5.79
N ALA A 414 -30.29 -5.22 5.96
CA ALA A 414 -31.75 -5.22 5.87
C ALA A 414 -32.31 -5.58 4.48
N ASP A 415 -31.60 -5.24 3.40
CA ASP A 415 -32.06 -5.48 2.02
C ASP A 415 -30.99 -6.19 1.17
N PRO A 416 -30.84 -7.52 1.27
CA PRO A 416 -29.86 -8.28 0.50
C PRO A 416 -30.09 -8.13 -1.01
N GLN A 417 -29.07 -7.66 -1.71
CA GLN A 417 -29.10 -7.48 -3.17
C GLN A 417 -28.15 -8.47 -3.86
N PRO A 418 -28.32 -8.74 -5.18
CA PRO A 418 -27.37 -9.55 -5.95
C PRO A 418 -25.94 -8.97 -5.91
N ALA A 419 -25.82 -7.65 -5.76
CA ALA A 419 -24.55 -7.01 -5.48
C ALA A 419 -24.06 -7.36 -4.07
N GLY A 420 -22.82 -7.87 -3.98
CA GLY A 420 -22.18 -8.19 -2.70
C GLY A 420 -22.14 -7.00 -1.73
N TRP A 421 -22.11 -7.28 -0.43
CA TRP A 421 -22.13 -6.28 0.65
C TRP A 421 -21.09 -5.17 0.47
N THR A 422 -19.90 -5.48 -0.05
CA THR A 422 -18.83 -4.51 -0.31
C THR A 422 -19.29 -3.36 -1.21
N LYS A 423 -19.99 -3.66 -2.31
CA LYS A 423 -20.46 -2.62 -3.25
C LYS A 423 -21.45 -1.70 -2.56
N ARG A 424 -22.36 -2.26 -1.75
CA ARG A 424 -23.36 -1.48 -1.00
C ARG A 424 -22.73 -0.65 0.12
N TRP A 425 -21.69 -1.17 0.76
CA TRP A 425 -20.89 -0.40 1.72
C TRP A 425 -20.18 0.78 1.06
N LEU A 426 -19.63 0.63 -0.15
CA LEU A 426 -19.03 1.74 -0.90
C LEU A 426 -20.05 2.85 -1.20
N GLU A 427 -21.31 2.51 -1.49
CA GLU A 427 -22.37 3.51 -1.68
C GLU A 427 -22.70 4.27 -0.38
N VAL A 428 -22.68 3.60 0.78
CA VAL A 428 -22.77 4.28 2.09
C VAL A 428 -21.62 5.28 2.23
N LEU A 429 -20.38 4.85 2.00
CA LEU A 429 -19.21 5.72 2.12
C LEU A 429 -19.26 6.92 1.16
N LYS A 430 -19.72 6.73 -0.09
CA LYS A 430 -19.91 7.82 -1.06
C LYS A 430 -20.94 8.82 -0.58
N LYS A 431 -22.11 8.35 -0.13
CA LYS A 431 -23.20 9.20 0.38
C LYS A 431 -22.74 10.02 1.58
N GLU A 432 -22.09 9.38 2.53
CA GLU A 432 -21.67 10.03 3.78
C GLU A 432 -20.48 10.96 3.56
N GLY A 433 -19.56 10.60 2.65
CA GLY A 433 -18.50 11.51 2.19
C GLY A 433 -19.06 12.74 1.47
N ALA A 434 -20.11 12.60 0.65
CA ALA A 434 -20.80 13.74 0.05
C ALA A 434 -21.50 14.64 1.09
N ALA A 435 -21.84 14.09 2.25
CA ALA A 435 -22.35 14.85 3.40
C ALA A 435 -21.23 15.46 4.28
N GLY A 436 -19.96 15.29 3.88
CA GLY A 436 -18.79 15.80 4.61
C GLY A 436 -18.34 14.94 5.79
N PHE A 437 -18.84 13.70 5.91
CA PHE A 437 -18.42 12.79 6.97
C PHE A 437 -17.15 12.04 6.58
N HIS A 438 -16.03 12.48 7.17
CA HIS A 438 -14.71 11.89 6.97
C HIS A 438 -14.04 11.67 8.34
N PRO A 439 -14.18 10.48 8.96
CA PRO A 439 -13.55 10.22 10.25
C PRO A 439 -12.03 10.31 10.13
N GLU A 440 -11.40 11.00 11.08
CA GLU A 440 -9.94 11.07 11.14
C GLU A 440 -9.39 9.69 11.52
N LEU A 441 -8.64 9.07 10.61
CA LEU A 441 -8.09 7.75 10.82
C LEU A 441 -6.76 7.86 11.58
N PRO A 442 -6.63 7.30 12.79
CA PRO A 442 -5.36 7.30 13.49
C PRO A 442 -4.31 6.49 12.72
N LYS A 443 -3.03 6.83 12.89
CA LYS A 443 -1.89 6.24 12.14
C LYS A 443 -1.90 4.69 12.06
N TYR A 444 -2.26 4.03 13.17
CA TYR A 444 -2.33 2.57 13.27
C TYR A 444 -3.76 2.04 13.34
N GLY A 445 -4.77 2.84 12.97
CA GLY A 445 -6.18 2.49 13.09
C GLY A 445 -6.77 2.82 14.46
N PHE A 446 -8.04 2.48 14.62
CA PHE A 446 -8.83 2.74 15.81
C PHE A 446 -8.51 1.72 16.92
N GLY A 447 -8.72 2.12 18.17
CA GLY A 447 -8.43 1.31 19.36
C GLY A 447 -8.42 2.14 20.64
N ASP A 448 -8.58 1.48 21.77
CA ASP A 448 -8.33 2.09 23.08
C ASP A 448 -6.83 2.45 23.23
N PRO A 449 -6.47 3.40 24.12
CA PRO A 449 -5.09 3.86 24.21
C PRO A 449 -4.08 2.75 24.52
N THR A 450 -4.45 1.75 25.33
CA THR A 450 -3.58 0.62 25.68
C THR A 450 -3.34 -0.27 24.45
N SER A 451 -4.40 -0.70 23.77
CA SER A 451 -4.30 -1.52 22.54
C SER A 451 -3.56 -0.77 21.43
N TYR A 452 -3.81 0.52 21.29
CA TYR A 452 -3.15 1.37 20.32
C TYR A 452 -1.64 1.42 20.56
N ASP A 453 -1.18 1.66 21.79
CA ASP A 453 0.26 1.70 22.10
C ASP A 453 0.92 0.32 21.94
N ILE A 454 0.25 -0.76 22.35
CA ILE A 454 0.73 -2.14 22.11
C ILE A 454 0.95 -2.37 20.62
N MET A 455 0.02 -1.96 19.77
CA MET A 455 0.11 -2.13 18.33
C MET A 455 1.11 -1.17 17.68
N ALA A 456 1.21 0.07 18.12
CA ALA A 456 2.21 1.02 17.66
C ALA A 456 3.63 0.46 17.85
N LYS A 457 3.91 -0.14 19.02
CA LYS A 457 5.20 -0.79 19.30
C LYS A 457 5.38 -2.09 18.53
N ALA A 458 4.32 -2.85 18.26
CA ALA A 458 4.38 -4.04 17.40
C ALA A 458 4.73 -3.66 15.96
N VAL A 459 4.04 -2.67 15.38
CA VAL A 459 4.29 -2.11 14.05
C VAL A 459 5.71 -1.56 13.96
N HIS A 460 6.16 -0.80 14.95
CA HIS A 460 7.54 -0.29 14.99
C HIS A 460 8.57 -1.42 14.94
N ARG A 461 8.36 -2.51 15.70
CA ARG A 461 9.23 -3.69 15.66
C ARG A 461 9.23 -4.37 14.30
N LEU A 462 8.08 -4.42 13.64
CA LEU A 462 7.92 -4.97 12.29
C LEU A 462 8.33 -3.99 11.18
N GLY A 463 8.73 -2.76 11.52
CA GLY A 463 9.03 -1.70 10.56
C GLY A 463 10.10 -2.08 9.54
N LEU A 464 11.12 -2.85 9.94
CA LEU A 464 12.19 -3.30 9.03
C LEU A 464 11.68 -4.16 7.88
N SER A 465 10.68 -5.01 8.10
CA SER A 465 10.06 -5.83 7.05
C SER A 465 8.81 -5.17 6.46
N GLY A 466 8.29 -4.13 7.11
CA GLY A 466 7.01 -3.53 6.82
C GLY A 466 5.83 -4.50 6.94
N ALA A 467 6.00 -5.64 7.63
CA ALA A 467 5.04 -6.74 7.53
C ALA A 467 3.73 -6.53 8.29
N GLY A 468 3.70 -5.61 9.24
CA GLY A 468 2.46 -5.11 9.83
C GLY A 468 2.61 -3.62 9.99
N ARG A 469 1.74 -2.85 9.32
CA ARG A 469 1.79 -1.37 9.33
C ARG A 469 0.60 -0.72 10.05
N HIS A 470 -0.30 -1.52 10.60
CA HIS A 470 -1.45 -1.04 11.36
C HIS A 470 -1.87 -2.00 12.47
N GLY A 471 -2.82 -1.55 13.28
CA GLY A 471 -3.51 -2.31 14.31
C GLY A 471 -4.37 -3.44 13.75
N ALA A 472 -5.07 -4.14 14.64
CA ALA A 472 -6.02 -5.17 14.22
C ALA A 472 -7.21 -4.58 13.46
N GLU A 473 -7.81 -5.39 12.59
CA GLU A 473 -9.16 -5.16 12.04
C GLU A 473 -10.21 -5.12 13.15
#